data_AF-A0A1H1FTW1-F1
#
_entry.id   AF-A0A1H1FTW1-F1
#
_cell.length_a   1.000
_cell.length_b   1.000
_cell.length_c   1.000
_cell.angle_alpha   90.00
_cell.angle_beta   90.00
_cell.angle_gamma   90.00
#
_symmetry.space_group_name_H-M   'P 1'
#
loop_
_entity.id
_entity.type
_entity.pdbx_description
1 polymer ?
#
loop_
_entity_poly.entity_id
_entity_poly.type
_entity_poly.pdbx_seq_one_letter_code
_entity_poly.pdbx_strand_id
1 'polypeptide(L)'
;MNVEYFEGNGRSLLGTSHPAPRLRAGGTSVLLCNPFGEEAARAHRAYRVLAGKLQDEGYATLRFDYSGTGDSSGDAIDSTVEQWVDDIEAAIGESRRQSGSSQVVLVGLRFGAALATLCARRENLGIAHLVLWDPVVRGDLYLQELAGMHAAYLNEELGRTDFQSGGNDGGFPAEALGMPISATLAAQMAGIDIAPELPRTRHITVVSTRDSTQMQRLRTLWQPCPALRWIDVMEGTTWNSDAALNSALVPAREIASIVTGVMECSPQRRGAD
;
A
#
# COMPACT_ATOMS: atom_id res chain seq x y z
N MET A 1 -18.34 -3.84 -10.06
CA MET A 1 -17.41 -2.81 -9.55
C MET A 1 -18.14 -1.49 -9.59
N ASN A 2 -18.19 -0.77 -8.48
CA ASN A 2 -18.84 0.53 -8.37
C ASN A 2 -17.78 1.57 -8.02
N VAL A 3 -17.90 2.77 -8.60
CA VAL A 3 -16.98 3.89 -8.33
C VAL A 3 -17.80 4.98 -7.65
N GLU A 4 -17.42 5.34 -6.44
CA GLU A 4 -18.19 6.23 -5.57
C GLU A 4 -17.23 7.08 -4.73
N TYR A 5 -17.64 8.31 -4.44
CA TYR A 5 -16.95 9.15 -3.46
C TYR A 5 -17.43 8.84 -2.05
N PHE A 6 -16.52 8.87 -1.09
CA PHE A 6 -16.83 8.78 0.34
C PHE A 6 -16.07 9.86 1.13
N GLU A 7 -16.57 10.20 2.31
CA GLU A 7 -15.97 11.24 3.15
C GLU A 7 -14.86 10.65 4.04
N GLY A 8 -13.69 11.31 4.04
CA GLY A 8 -12.57 11.05 4.94
C GLY A 8 -12.03 12.35 5.50
N ASN A 9 -12.21 12.57 6.82
CA ASN A 9 -11.72 13.76 7.54
C ASN A 9 -11.99 15.11 6.84
N GLY A 10 -13.21 15.29 6.33
CA GLY A 10 -13.64 16.52 5.65
C GLY A 10 -13.18 16.64 4.19
N ARG A 11 -12.71 15.54 3.61
CA ARG A 11 -12.32 15.42 2.20
C ARG A 11 -13.13 14.33 1.51
N SER A 12 -13.42 14.56 0.24
CA SER A 12 -14.02 13.57 -0.63
C SER A 12 -12.93 12.67 -1.22
N LEU A 13 -13.01 11.37 -0.99
CA LEU A 13 -12.08 10.35 -1.46
C LEU A 13 -12.76 9.48 -2.53
N LEU A 14 -12.08 9.24 -3.66
CA LEU A 14 -12.57 8.34 -4.69
C LEU A 14 -12.32 6.89 -4.26
N GLY A 15 -13.40 6.11 -4.14
CA GLY A 15 -13.38 4.68 -3.88
C GLY A 15 -13.85 3.87 -5.09
N THR A 16 -13.24 2.71 -5.29
CA THR A 16 -13.70 1.69 -6.22
C THR A 16 -13.96 0.37 -5.50
N SER A 17 -15.24 0.03 -5.39
CA SER A 17 -15.74 -1.11 -4.63
C SER A 17 -15.94 -2.34 -5.51
N HIS A 18 -15.45 -3.47 -5.02
CA HIS A 18 -15.62 -4.79 -5.60
C HIS A 18 -16.45 -5.65 -4.64
N PRO A 19 -17.78 -5.69 -4.81
CA PRO A 19 -18.66 -6.42 -3.90
C PRO A 19 -18.54 -7.92 -4.10
N ALA A 20 -18.40 -8.69 -3.02
CA ALA A 20 -18.46 -10.15 -3.10
C ALA A 20 -19.92 -10.62 -3.32
N PRO A 21 -20.21 -11.45 -4.35
CA PRO A 21 -21.56 -11.95 -4.60
C PRO A 21 -22.16 -12.73 -3.42
N ARG A 22 -21.30 -13.36 -2.61
CA ARG A 22 -21.65 -14.01 -1.33
C ARG A 22 -20.51 -13.77 -0.34
N LEU A 23 -20.74 -12.89 0.65
CA LEU A 23 -19.77 -12.67 1.71
C LEU A 23 -19.61 -13.94 2.57
N ARG A 24 -18.37 -14.23 2.94
CA ARG A 24 -18.08 -15.28 3.93
C ARG A 24 -18.72 -14.94 5.28
N ALA A 25 -19.23 -15.96 5.97
CA ALA A 25 -19.77 -15.81 7.32
C ALA A 25 -18.71 -15.21 8.27
N GLY A 26 -19.04 -14.12 8.95
CA GLY A 26 -18.10 -13.37 9.80
C GLY A 26 -17.56 -12.07 9.17
N GLY A 27 -17.77 -11.86 7.86
CA GLY A 27 -17.61 -10.57 7.17
C GLY A 27 -16.25 -9.91 7.37
N THR A 28 -15.28 -10.25 6.50
CA THR A 28 -14.00 -9.55 6.37
C THR A 28 -13.97 -8.85 5.02
N SER A 29 -13.70 -7.54 5.04
CA SER A 29 -13.43 -6.77 3.83
C SER A 29 -11.94 -6.58 3.64
N VAL A 30 -11.50 -6.32 2.41
CA VAL A 30 -10.10 -6.05 2.08
C VAL A 30 -9.97 -4.61 1.60
N LEU A 31 -9.03 -3.87 2.16
CA LEU A 31 -8.68 -2.52 1.72
C LEU A 31 -7.30 -2.56 1.05
N LEU A 32 -7.20 -2.03 -0.17
CA LEU A 32 -5.93 -1.90 -0.89
C LEU A 32 -5.37 -0.49 -0.71
N CYS A 33 -4.22 -0.39 -0.04
CA CYS A 33 -3.48 0.85 0.21
C CYS A 33 -2.48 1.09 -0.91
N ASN A 34 -2.68 2.15 -1.70
CA ASN A 34 -1.86 2.46 -2.87
C ASN A 34 -0.40 2.81 -2.49
N PRO A 35 0.59 2.49 -3.33
CA PRO A 35 1.94 3.01 -3.17
C PRO A 35 2.01 4.49 -3.55
N PHE A 36 3.19 5.10 -3.45
CA PHE A 36 3.37 6.53 -3.70
C PHE A 36 3.69 6.81 -5.18
N GLY A 37 3.07 7.86 -5.71
CA GLY A 37 3.42 8.45 -6.99
C GLY A 37 3.33 7.51 -8.19
N GLU A 38 4.38 7.49 -9.03
CA GLU A 38 4.43 6.66 -10.24
C GLU A 38 4.26 5.15 -9.93
N GLU A 39 4.66 4.69 -8.74
CA GLU A 39 4.40 3.30 -8.32
C GLU A 39 2.90 2.99 -8.28
N ALA A 40 2.03 3.98 -8.00
CA ALA A 40 0.59 3.80 -7.93
C ALA A 40 -0.01 3.58 -9.32
N ALA A 41 0.45 4.35 -10.30
CA ALA A 41 0.07 4.17 -11.70
C ALA A 41 0.43 2.76 -12.19
N ARG A 42 1.64 2.28 -11.86
CA ARG A 42 2.11 0.91 -12.16
C ARG A 42 1.28 -0.16 -11.44
N ALA A 43 0.95 0.07 -10.18
CA ALA A 43 0.20 -0.88 -9.35
C ALA A 43 -1.27 -1.02 -9.75
N HIS A 44 -1.84 -0.03 -10.44
CA HIS A 44 -3.28 0.02 -10.71
C HIS A 44 -3.83 -1.26 -11.36
N ARG A 45 -3.14 -1.81 -12.37
CA ARG A 45 -3.55 -3.06 -13.03
C ARG A 45 -3.43 -4.26 -12.09
N ALA A 46 -2.35 -4.36 -11.32
CA ALA A 46 -2.14 -5.43 -10.35
C ALA A 46 -3.22 -5.43 -9.26
N TYR A 47 -3.53 -4.25 -8.70
CA TYR A 47 -4.60 -4.08 -7.72
C TYR A 47 -5.99 -4.38 -8.27
N ARG A 48 -6.26 -4.05 -9.54
CA ARG A 48 -7.52 -4.44 -10.19
C ARG A 48 -7.66 -5.96 -10.27
N VAL A 49 -6.61 -6.67 -10.68
CA VAL A 49 -6.61 -8.15 -10.76
C VAL A 49 -6.70 -8.78 -9.38
N LEU A 50 -5.98 -8.25 -8.39
CA LEU A 50 -6.04 -8.70 -7.01
C LEU A 50 -7.46 -8.55 -6.44
N ALA A 51 -8.08 -7.38 -6.61
CA ALA A 51 -9.45 -7.14 -6.15
C ALA A 51 -10.47 -8.09 -6.78
N GLY A 52 -10.36 -8.36 -8.09
CA GLY A 52 -11.20 -9.35 -8.76
C GLY A 52 -11.04 -10.76 -8.20
N LYS A 53 -9.80 -11.21 -7.97
CA LYS A 53 -9.55 -12.53 -7.37
C LYS A 53 -10.06 -12.64 -5.93
N LEU A 54 -9.92 -11.58 -5.13
CA LEU A 54 -10.47 -11.54 -3.77
C LEU A 54 -12.01 -11.55 -3.79
N GLN A 55 -12.61 -10.85 -4.75
CA GLN A 55 -14.06 -10.85 -4.98
C GLN A 55 -14.57 -12.27 -5.29
N ASP A 56 -13.87 -13.00 -6.16
CA ASP A 56 -14.19 -14.40 -6.52
C ASP A 56 -14.12 -15.33 -5.30
N GLU A 57 -13.24 -15.04 -4.33
CA GLU A 57 -13.08 -15.79 -3.08
C GLU A 57 -14.05 -15.37 -1.94
N GLY A 58 -14.91 -14.39 -2.22
CA GLY A 58 -15.96 -13.94 -1.29
C GLY A 58 -15.56 -12.77 -0.39
N TYR A 59 -14.52 -12.02 -0.74
CA TYR A 59 -14.07 -10.82 -0.02
C TYR A 59 -14.52 -9.54 -0.74
N ALA A 60 -15.34 -8.73 -0.07
CA ALA A 60 -15.58 -7.36 -0.55
C ALA A 60 -14.26 -6.59 -0.48
N THR A 61 -13.87 -5.96 -1.58
CA THR A 61 -12.59 -5.25 -1.68
C THR A 61 -12.83 -3.78 -2.03
N LEU A 62 -12.23 -2.87 -1.27
CA LEU A 62 -12.20 -1.44 -1.56
C LEU A 62 -10.79 -1.05 -2.02
N ARG A 63 -10.72 -0.35 -3.14
CA ARG A 63 -9.54 0.40 -3.58
C ARG A 63 -9.88 1.87 -3.47
N PHE A 64 -8.95 2.73 -3.11
CA PHE A 64 -9.21 4.16 -2.98
C PHE A 64 -7.96 4.97 -3.29
N ASP A 65 -8.17 6.22 -3.67
CA ASP A 65 -7.08 7.19 -3.82
C ASP A 65 -6.99 8.04 -2.56
N TYR A 66 -5.77 8.28 -2.10
CA TYR A 66 -5.53 9.18 -0.97
C TYR A 66 -5.91 10.61 -1.35
N SER A 67 -6.24 11.42 -0.36
CA SER A 67 -6.41 12.86 -0.57
C SER A 67 -5.15 13.47 -1.20
N GLY A 68 -5.37 14.38 -2.17
CA GLY A 68 -4.32 14.95 -3.00
C GLY A 68 -3.73 13.99 -4.06
N THR A 69 -4.32 12.81 -4.26
CA THR A 69 -3.88 11.85 -5.29
C THR A 69 -5.05 11.36 -6.15
N GLY A 70 -4.77 10.96 -7.39
CA GLY A 70 -5.79 10.46 -8.31
C GLY A 70 -6.92 11.46 -8.51
N ASP A 71 -8.16 10.99 -8.37
CA ASP A 71 -9.39 11.79 -8.48
C ASP A 71 -9.99 12.16 -7.10
N SER A 72 -9.27 11.91 -6.01
CA SER A 72 -9.64 12.34 -4.66
C SER A 72 -9.38 13.83 -4.47
N SER A 73 -10.17 14.48 -3.61
CA SER A 73 -10.03 15.91 -3.33
C SER A 73 -8.73 16.26 -2.59
N GLY A 74 -8.34 17.53 -2.69
CA GLY A 74 -7.08 18.06 -2.13
C GLY A 74 -6.03 18.31 -3.20
N ASP A 75 -4.99 19.06 -2.85
CA ASP A 75 -3.82 19.28 -3.70
C ASP A 75 -2.70 18.31 -3.29
N ALA A 76 -1.97 17.78 -4.26
CA ALA A 76 -0.83 16.90 -4.03
C ALA A 76 0.26 17.61 -3.19
N ILE A 77 0.45 18.92 -3.36
CA ILE A 77 1.47 19.68 -2.60
C ILE A 77 1.16 19.77 -1.10
N ASP A 78 -0.12 19.72 -0.73
CA ASP A 78 -0.60 19.79 0.65
C ASP A 78 -0.69 18.41 1.33
N SER A 79 -0.32 17.34 0.61
CA SER A 79 -0.40 15.97 1.11
C SER A 79 0.58 15.74 2.25
N THR A 80 0.15 14.96 3.25
CA THR A 80 0.98 14.58 4.41
C THR A 80 0.78 13.10 4.72
N VAL A 81 1.79 12.47 5.32
CA VAL A 81 1.73 11.07 5.76
C VAL A 81 0.58 10.89 6.76
N GLU A 82 0.45 11.80 7.73
CA GLU A 82 -0.61 11.71 8.75
C GLU A 82 -2.00 11.72 8.12
N GLN A 83 -2.21 12.58 7.13
CA GLN A 83 -3.45 12.68 6.38
C GLN A 83 -3.74 11.41 5.56
N TRP A 84 -2.72 10.79 4.98
CA TRP A 84 -2.93 9.51 4.29
C TRP A 84 -3.22 8.35 5.25
N VAL A 85 -2.68 8.37 6.46
CA VAL A 85 -3.03 7.39 7.51
C VAL A 85 -4.48 7.59 7.96
N ASP A 86 -4.91 8.84 8.12
CA ASP A 86 -6.31 9.22 8.35
C ASP A 86 -7.25 8.74 7.24
N ASP A 87 -6.85 8.89 5.98
CA ASP A 87 -7.62 8.43 4.83
C ASP A 87 -7.80 6.89 4.85
N ILE A 88 -6.78 6.13 5.28
CA ILE A 88 -6.91 4.67 5.47
C ILE A 88 -7.98 4.37 6.52
N GLU A 89 -7.97 5.09 7.65
CA GLU A 89 -8.96 4.90 8.71
C GLU A 89 -10.39 5.21 8.23
N ALA A 90 -10.56 6.29 7.47
CA ALA A 90 -11.84 6.60 6.82
C ALA A 90 -12.28 5.50 5.84
N ALA A 91 -11.36 5.01 5.02
CA ALA A 91 -11.61 3.96 4.05
C ALA A 91 -11.94 2.60 4.72
N ILE A 92 -11.39 2.32 5.91
CA ILE A 92 -11.81 1.17 6.74
C ILE A 92 -13.28 1.34 7.13
N GLY A 93 -13.68 2.53 7.60
CA GLY A 93 -15.07 2.84 7.94
C GLY A 93 -16.02 2.65 6.76
N GLU A 94 -15.64 3.17 5.58
CA GLU A 94 -16.43 3.04 4.36
C GLU A 94 -16.52 1.58 3.89
N SER A 95 -15.41 0.84 3.91
CA SER A 95 -15.38 -0.57 3.54
C SER A 95 -16.33 -1.41 4.42
N ARG A 96 -16.39 -1.12 5.73
CA ARG A 96 -17.36 -1.73 6.65
C ARG A 96 -18.80 -1.36 6.31
N ARG A 97 -19.06 -0.07 6.05
CA ARG A 97 -20.39 0.42 5.70
C ARG A 97 -20.94 -0.28 4.46
N GLN A 98 -20.12 -0.41 3.41
CA GLN A 98 -20.53 -1.01 2.14
C GLN A 98 -20.70 -2.54 2.23
N SER A 99 -19.83 -3.21 2.99
CA SER A 99 -19.80 -4.68 3.04
C SER A 99 -20.58 -5.29 4.22
N GLY A 100 -20.91 -4.51 5.25
CA GLY A 100 -21.41 -5.04 6.52
C GLY A 100 -20.36 -5.84 7.32
N SER A 101 -19.10 -5.80 6.91
CA SER A 101 -18.00 -6.51 7.57
C SER A 101 -17.67 -5.87 8.91
N SER A 102 -17.31 -6.71 9.90
CA SER A 102 -16.82 -6.22 11.19
C SER A 102 -15.29 -6.12 11.22
N GLN A 103 -14.62 -6.92 10.40
CA GLN A 103 -13.17 -6.99 10.31
C GLN A 103 -12.68 -6.46 8.96
N VAL A 104 -11.43 -5.99 8.94
CA VAL A 104 -10.75 -5.56 7.73
C VAL A 104 -9.38 -6.23 7.60
N VAL A 105 -9.01 -6.54 6.37
CA VAL A 105 -7.65 -6.87 5.96
C VAL A 105 -7.08 -5.65 5.25
N LEU A 106 -5.89 -5.20 5.64
CA LEU A 106 -5.17 -4.17 4.92
C LEU A 106 -4.13 -4.85 4.02
N VAL A 107 -4.12 -4.53 2.73
CA VAL A 107 -3.06 -4.93 1.81
C VAL A 107 -2.38 -3.65 1.31
N GLY A 108 -1.12 -3.45 1.69
CA GLY A 108 -0.36 -2.30 1.23
C GLY A 108 0.83 -2.73 0.38
N LEU A 109 1.10 -1.96 -0.67
CA LEU A 109 2.24 -2.12 -1.57
C LEU A 109 3.24 -0.98 -1.33
N ARG A 110 4.54 -1.30 -1.23
CA ARG A 110 5.62 -0.31 -1.10
C ARG A 110 5.34 0.73 -0.02
N PHE A 111 5.20 1.99 -0.38
CA PHE A 111 4.88 3.06 0.57
C PHE A 111 3.49 2.91 1.19
N GLY A 112 2.51 2.37 0.46
CA GLY A 112 1.19 2.01 0.97
C GLY A 112 1.24 0.94 2.05
N ALA A 113 2.24 0.05 2.03
CA ALA A 113 2.49 -0.92 3.11
C ALA A 113 3.02 -0.24 4.38
N ALA A 114 3.85 0.79 4.22
CA ALA A 114 4.32 1.59 5.35
C ALA A 114 3.15 2.35 5.99
N LEU A 115 2.32 3.03 5.18
CA LEU A 115 1.12 3.72 5.63
C LEU A 115 0.13 2.78 6.31
N ALA A 116 -0.12 1.60 5.73
CA ALA A 116 -0.98 0.57 6.34
C ALA A 116 -0.42 0.07 7.69
N THR A 117 0.91 -0.01 7.84
CA THR A 117 1.56 -0.36 9.11
C THR A 117 1.37 0.72 10.16
N LEU A 118 1.54 2.00 9.79
CA LEU A 118 1.30 3.15 10.68
C LEU A 118 -0.17 3.19 11.13
N CYS A 119 -1.10 3.02 10.18
CA CYS A 119 -2.52 2.90 10.48
C CYS A 119 -2.79 1.74 11.46
N ALA A 120 -2.21 0.57 11.20
CA ALA A 120 -2.39 -0.61 12.04
C ALA A 120 -1.80 -0.48 13.46
N ARG A 121 -1.03 0.57 13.78
CA ARG A 121 -0.60 0.86 15.16
C ARG A 121 -1.61 1.68 15.95
N ARG A 122 -2.57 2.34 15.29
CA ARG A 122 -3.67 3.04 15.93
C ARG A 122 -4.62 2.06 16.63
N GLU A 123 -5.36 2.56 17.61
CA GLU A 123 -6.25 1.73 18.44
C GLU A 123 -7.61 1.51 17.79
N ASN A 124 -8.29 0.43 18.18
CA ASN A 124 -9.71 0.18 17.88
C ASN A 124 -10.10 0.05 16.38
N LEU A 125 -9.13 -0.18 15.50
CA LEU A 125 -9.41 -0.32 14.06
C LEU A 125 -9.89 -1.72 13.64
N GLY A 126 -9.80 -2.75 14.48
CA GLY A 126 -10.30 -4.10 14.18
C GLY A 126 -9.68 -4.74 12.93
N ILE A 127 -8.37 -4.56 12.74
CA ILE A 127 -7.60 -5.10 11.61
C ILE A 127 -7.27 -6.56 11.89
N ALA A 128 -7.92 -7.47 11.16
CA ALA A 128 -7.71 -8.90 11.31
C ALA A 128 -6.38 -9.37 10.71
N HIS A 129 -5.93 -8.72 9.63
CA HIS A 129 -4.71 -9.11 8.93
C HIS A 129 -4.09 -7.90 8.22
N LEU A 130 -2.78 -7.74 8.38
CA LEU A 130 -1.98 -6.81 7.61
C LEU A 130 -1.09 -7.56 6.61
N VAL A 131 -1.26 -7.31 5.32
CA VAL A 131 -0.44 -7.84 4.24
C VAL A 131 0.46 -6.73 3.70
N LEU A 132 1.77 -6.92 3.81
CA LEU A 132 2.80 -5.99 3.39
C LEU A 132 3.49 -6.54 2.14
N TRP A 133 3.24 -5.94 1.00
CA TRP A 133 3.85 -6.31 -0.27
C TRP A 133 5.02 -5.35 -0.57
N ASP A 134 6.24 -5.86 -0.51
CA ASP A 134 7.49 -5.12 -0.70
C ASP A 134 7.57 -3.81 0.11
N PRO A 135 7.31 -3.84 1.43
CA PRO A 135 7.13 -2.62 2.20
C PRO A 135 8.33 -1.69 2.15
N VAL A 136 8.07 -0.38 2.06
CA VAL A 136 9.06 0.62 2.41
C VAL A 136 9.28 0.56 3.92
N VAL A 137 10.46 0.08 4.33
CA VAL A 137 10.78 -0.06 5.76
C VAL A 137 11.24 1.26 6.37
N ARG A 138 12.06 2.00 5.61
CA ARG A 138 12.64 3.30 5.98
C ARG A 138 12.33 4.33 4.93
N GLY A 139 11.66 5.40 5.33
CA GLY A 139 11.17 6.41 4.39
C GLY A 139 12.26 7.37 3.90
N ASP A 140 13.32 7.62 4.68
CA ASP A 140 14.46 8.43 4.23
C ASP A 140 15.25 7.76 3.10
N LEU A 141 15.47 6.44 3.20
CA LEU A 141 16.09 5.65 2.14
C LEU A 141 15.18 5.56 0.91
N TYR A 142 13.86 5.55 1.12
CA TYR A 142 12.90 5.60 0.03
C TYR A 142 12.91 6.96 -0.69
N LEU A 143 13.08 8.07 0.04
CA LEU A 143 13.26 9.40 -0.59
C LEU A 143 14.55 9.45 -1.43
N GLN A 144 15.62 8.78 -1.00
CA GLN A 144 16.83 8.62 -1.81
C GLN A 144 16.59 7.75 -3.05
N GLU A 145 15.83 6.65 -2.92
CA GLU A 145 15.39 5.80 -4.05
C GLU A 145 14.62 6.64 -5.08
N LEU A 146 13.64 7.44 -4.62
CA LEU A 146 12.85 8.33 -5.47
C LEU A 146 13.70 9.41 -6.16
N ALA A 147 14.63 10.04 -5.45
CA ALA A 147 15.54 11.04 -6.02
C ALA A 147 16.43 10.42 -7.12
N GLY A 148 16.95 9.21 -6.87
CA GLY A 148 17.75 8.47 -7.85
C GLY A 148 16.95 8.10 -9.10
N MET A 149 15.72 7.59 -8.94
CA MET A 149 14.83 7.27 -10.07
C MET A 149 14.48 8.51 -10.90
N HIS A 150 14.19 9.64 -10.24
CA HIS A 150 13.89 10.88 -10.93
C HIS A 150 15.10 11.42 -11.71
N ALA A 151 16.29 11.42 -11.11
CA ALA A 151 17.52 11.83 -11.79
C ALA A 151 17.85 10.93 -12.98
N ALA A 152 17.69 9.61 -12.85
CA ALA A 152 17.88 8.65 -13.95
C ALA A 152 16.92 8.94 -15.12
N TYR A 153 15.63 9.13 -14.83
CA TYR A 153 14.62 9.47 -15.84
C TYR A 153 14.95 10.77 -16.58
N LEU A 154 15.31 11.85 -15.85
CA LEU A 154 15.69 13.12 -16.48
C LEU A 154 16.93 12.99 -17.37
N ASN A 155 17.90 12.18 -16.96
CA ASN A 155 19.11 11.93 -17.75
C ASN A 155 18.79 11.15 -19.03
N GLU A 156 17.97 10.10 -18.94
CA GLU A 156 17.60 9.25 -20.08
C GLU A 156 16.69 9.96 -21.10
N GLU A 157 15.63 10.62 -20.64
CA GLU A 157 14.60 11.19 -21.52
C GLU A 157 14.94 12.61 -22.01
N LEU A 158 15.62 13.42 -21.18
CA LEU A 158 15.87 14.83 -21.48
C LEU A 158 17.34 15.14 -21.82
N GLY A 159 18.25 14.16 -21.69
CA GLY A 159 19.68 14.37 -21.90
C GLY A 159 20.27 15.44 -20.98
N ARG A 160 19.64 15.68 -19.82
CA ARG A 160 20.02 16.73 -18.86
C ARG A 160 20.90 16.13 -17.78
N THR A 161 22.21 16.15 -18.00
CA THR A 161 23.22 15.70 -17.01
C THR A 161 23.45 16.70 -15.87
N ASP A 162 22.96 17.93 -16.01
CA ASP A 162 23.18 19.05 -15.09
C ASP A 162 21.95 19.40 -14.25
N PHE A 163 20.83 18.68 -14.41
CA PHE A 163 19.65 18.92 -13.60
C PHE A 163 19.89 18.40 -12.19
N GLN A 164 20.30 19.29 -11.30
CA GLN A 164 20.15 19.08 -9.87
C GLN A 164 18.65 19.12 -9.59
N SER A 165 18.03 17.96 -9.38
CA SER A 165 16.68 17.89 -8.83
C SER A 165 16.63 18.85 -7.66
N GLY A 166 15.86 19.94 -7.78
CA GLY A 166 15.77 20.95 -6.74
C GLY A 166 15.43 20.25 -5.44
N GLY A 167 16.35 20.30 -4.48
CA GLY A 167 16.09 19.81 -3.15
C GLY A 167 15.17 20.82 -2.45
N ASN A 168 14.25 20.34 -1.62
CA ASN A 168 13.66 21.23 -0.62
C ASN A 168 14.72 21.61 0.43
N ASP A 169 14.41 22.58 1.29
CA ASP A 169 15.31 23.07 2.35
C ASP A 169 15.81 21.95 3.31
N GLY A 170 15.15 20.78 3.30
CA GLY A 170 15.53 19.58 4.06
C GLY A 170 16.48 18.61 3.33
N GLY A 171 16.91 18.92 2.11
CA GLY A 171 17.80 18.07 1.31
C GLY A 171 17.11 16.86 0.65
N PHE A 172 15.79 16.85 0.61
CA PHE A 172 14.99 15.81 -0.06
C PHE A 172 14.50 16.31 -1.43
N PRO A 173 14.18 15.40 -2.39
CA PRO A 173 13.67 15.82 -3.69
C PRO A 173 12.38 16.63 -3.54
N ALA A 174 12.22 17.73 -4.28
CA ALA A 174 10.99 18.50 -4.32
C ALA A 174 9.89 17.83 -5.17
N GLU A 175 10.27 16.90 -6.04
CA GLU A 175 9.36 16.05 -6.80
C GLU A 175 10.00 14.69 -7.11
N ALA A 176 9.16 13.70 -7.40
CA ALA A 176 9.59 12.42 -7.95
C ALA A 176 8.69 12.03 -9.12
N LEU A 177 9.23 12.05 -10.34
CA LEU A 177 8.55 11.63 -11.57
C LEU A 177 7.18 12.31 -11.76
N GLY A 178 7.12 13.63 -11.57
CA GLY A 178 5.90 14.43 -11.73
C GLY A 178 5.00 14.50 -10.50
N MET A 179 5.38 13.83 -9.40
CA MET A 179 4.66 13.90 -8.13
C MET A 179 5.35 14.86 -7.16
N PRO A 180 4.69 15.94 -6.71
CA PRO A 180 5.30 16.89 -5.80
C PRO A 180 5.55 16.27 -4.43
N ILE A 181 6.67 16.65 -3.82
CA ILE A 181 7.05 16.26 -2.46
C ILE A 181 7.36 17.54 -1.69
N SER A 182 6.36 18.07 -0.99
CA SER A 182 6.55 19.24 -0.14
C SER A 182 7.55 18.96 0.99
N ALA A 183 8.13 20.02 1.57
CA ALA A 183 9.06 19.88 2.70
C ALA A 183 8.41 19.14 3.89
N THR A 184 7.12 19.39 4.14
CA THR A 184 6.33 18.70 5.17
C THR A 184 6.19 17.21 4.86
N LEU A 185 5.80 16.86 3.64
CA LEU A 185 5.66 15.46 3.23
C LEU A 185 7.01 14.74 3.31
N ALA A 186 8.08 15.34 2.79
CA ALA A 186 9.42 14.78 2.85
C ALA A 186 9.89 14.54 4.29
N ALA A 187 9.70 15.51 5.18
CA ALA A 187 10.10 15.38 6.58
C ALA A 187 9.33 14.24 7.29
N GLN A 188 8.02 14.12 7.03
CA GLN A 188 7.21 13.04 7.59
C GLN A 188 7.59 11.68 7.01
N MET A 189 7.80 11.59 5.70
CA MET A 189 8.29 10.37 5.04
C MET A 189 9.64 9.94 5.63
N ALA A 190 10.59 10.87 5.75
CA ALA A 190 11.91 10.61 6.31
C ALA A 190 11.88 10.08 7.75
N GLY A 191 10.87 10.49 8.53
CA GLY A 191 10.65 10.01 9.90
C GLY A 191 10.11 8.58 10.01
N ILE A 192 9.73 7.94 8.90
CA ILE A 192 9.16 6.58 8.92
C ILE A 192 10.27 5.53 9.09
N ASP A 193 10.16 4.76 10.17
CA ASP A 193 10.79 3.45 10.32
C ASP A 193 9.75 2.46 10.88
N ILE A 194 9.34 1.49 10.06
CA ILE A 194 8.30 0.53 10.49
C ILE A 194 8.87 -0.63 11.31
N ALA A 195 10.19 -0.84 11.34
CA ALA A 195 10.76 -2.03 11.97
C ALA A 195 10.72 -2.04 13.51
N PRO A 196 10.89 -0.91 14.24
CA PRO A 196 11.00 -0.92 15.70
C PRO A 196 9.74 -1.34 16.46
N GLU A 197 8.55 -1.18 15.86
CA GLU A 197 7.27 -1.42 16.54
C GLU A 197 6.35 -2.31 15.68
N LEU A 198 5.79 -3.35 16.29
CA LEU A 198 4.85 -4.24 15.62
C LEU A 198 3.45 -3.59 15.48
N PRO A 199 2.75 -3.78 14.36
CA PRO A 199 1.39 -3.31 14.19
C PRO A 199 0.40 -4.11 15.07
N ARG A 200 -0.72 -3.48 15.44
CA ARG A 200 -1.81 -4.08 16.23
C ARG A 200 -2.77 -4.83 15.32
N THR A 201 -2.41 -6.06 14.97
CA THR A 201 -3.24 -6.95 14.15
C THR A 201 -3.12 -8.40 14.60
N ARG A 202 -4.08 -9.26 14.20
CA ARG A 202 -4.04 -10.70 14.55
C ARG A 202 -3.07 -11.49 13.70
N HIS A 203 -2.87 -11.07 12.44
CA HIS A 203 -2.01 -11.74 11.47
C HIS A 203 -1.19 -10.70 10.70
N ILE A 204 0.06 -11.02 10.39
CA ILE A 204 0.93 -10.22 9.53
C ILE A 204 1.47 -11.13 8.44
N THR A 205 1.36 -10.73 7.18
CA THR A 205 2.04 -11.41 6.07
C THR A 205 2.92 -10.43 5.34
N VAL A 206 4.20 -10.74 5.21
CA VAL A 206 5.14 -9.98 4.41
C VAL A 206 5.44 -10.76 3.14
N VAL A 207 5.09 -10.17 2.01
CA VAL A 207 5.39 -10.68 0.66
C VAL A 207 6.59 -9.89 0.15
N SER A 208 7.71 -10.58 -0.08
CA SER A 208 8.96 -9.97 -0.55
C SER A 208 9.30 -10.50 -1.94
N THR A 209 9.50 -9.61 -2.90
CA THR A 209 9.97 -9.94 -4.26
C THR A 209 11.46 -9.64 -4.44
N ARG A 210 12.05 -8.93 -3.49
CA ARG A 210 13.48 -8.59 -3.45
C ARG A 210 14.07 -8.86 -2.08
N ASP A 211 15.35 -9.23 -2.08
CA ASP A 211 16.16 -9.26 -0.86
C ASP A 211 16.88 -7.92 -0.73
N SER A 212 16.75 -7.27 0.43
CA SER A 212 17.42 -6.01 0.71
C SER A 212 17.79 -5.94 2.18
N THR A 213 18.81 -5.16 2.51
CA THR A 213 19.25 -4.94 3.90
C THR A 213 18.10 -4.49 4.81
N GLN A 214 17.17 -3.69 4.28
CA GLN A 214 16.00 -3.24 5.04
C GLN A 214 14.98 -4.36 5.28
N MET A 215 14.73 -5.21 4.29
CA MET A 215 13.87 -6.39 4.44
C MET A 215 14.48 -7.40 5.42
N GLN A 216 15.80 -7.63 5.36
CA GLN A 216 16.52 -8.47 6.32
C GLN A 216 16.43 -7.92 7.74
N ARG A 217 16.64 -6.60 7.91
CA ARG A 217 16.46 -5.92 9.20
C ARG A 217 15.04 -6.10 9.75
N LEU A 218 14.02 -5.88 8.91
CA LEU A 218 12.62 -6.09 9.30
C LEU A 218 12.37 -7.54 9.71
N ARG A 219 12.86 -8.50 8.93
CA ARG A 219 12.76 -9.94 9.22
C ARG A 219 13.36 -10.29 10.57
N THR A 220 14.56 -9.80 10.88
CA THR A 220 15.22 -10.04 12.16
C THR A 220 14.44 -9.43 13.33
N LEU A 221 14.02 -8.17 13.22
CA LEU A 221 13.32 -7.48 14.32
C LEU A 221 11.92 -8.06 14.58
N TRP A 222 11.23 -8.51 13.54
CA TRP A 222 9.87 -9.06 13.67
C TRP A 222 9.83 -10.59 13.85
N GLN A 223 10.96 -11.29 13.72
CA GLN A 223 11.06 -12.75 13.88
C GLN A 223 10.36 -13.32 15.14
N PRO A 224 10.39 -12.65 16.32
CA PRO A 224 9.71 -13.15 17.51
C PRO A 224 8.17 -13.12 17.45
N CYS A 225 7.57 -12.48 16.44
CA CYS A 225 6.13 -12.32 16.33
C CYS A 225 5.47 -13.62 15.80
N PRO A 226 4.67 -14.34 16.61
CA PRO A 226 4.04 -15.60 16.17
C PRO A 226 2.94 -15.38 15.11
N ALA A 227 2.43 -14.15 14.99
CA ALA A 227 1.44 -13.77 13.99
C ALA A 227 2.06 -13.50 12.60
N LEU A 228 3.38 -13.53 12.48
CA LEU A 228 4.12 -13.16 11.28
C LEU A 228 4.33 -14.36 10.34
N ARG A 229 3.99 -14.16 9.07
CA ARG A 229 4.33 -15.04 7.96
C ARG A 229 5.16 -14.29 6.93
N TRP A 230 6.21 -14.93 6.46
CA TRP A 230 7.02 -14.46 5.33
C TRP A 230 6.73 -15.29 4.09
N ILE A 231 6.58 -14.62 2.95
CA ILE A 231 6.43 -15.25 1.63
C ILE A 231 7.45 -14.60 0.70
N ASP A 232 8.47 -15.36 0.32
CA ASP A 232 9.51 -14.93 -0.61
C ASP A 232 9.13 -15.35 -2.03
N VAL A 233 8.95 -14.37 -2.92
CA VAL A 233 8.61 -14.54 -4.34
C VAL A 233 9.78 -14.00 -5.17
N MET A 234 10.92 -14.68 -5.10
CA MET A 234 12.20 -14.21 -5.65
C MET A 234 12.41 -14.54 -7.14
N GLU A 235 11.49 -15.26 -7.77
CA GLU A 235 11.58 -15.68 -9.17
C GLU A 235 10.48 -15.03 -10.03
N GLY A 236 10.87 -14.04 -10.85
CA GLY A 236 10.00 -13.37 -11.81
C GLY A 236 10.56 -12.01 -12.28
N THR A 237 10.01 -11.44 -13.35
CA THR A 237 10.27 -10.04 -13.72
C THR A 237 9.75 -9.17 -12.59
N THR A 238 10.62 -8.40 -11.94
CA THR A 238 10.22 -7.44 -10.91
C THR A 238 9.23 -6.46 -11.51
N TRP A 239 8.02 -6.41 -10.93
CA TRP A 239 6.91 -5.56 -11.40
C TRP A 239 7.29 -4.06 -11.42
N ASN A 240 8.35 -3.68 -10.70
CA ASN A 240 8.89 -2.33 -10.61
C ASN A 240 10.27 -2.17 -11.30
N SER A 241 10.64 -3.03 -12.24
CA SER A 241 11.87 -2.87 -13.04
C SER A 241 11.70 -1.84 -14.16
N ASP A 242 12.81 -1.31 -14.69
CA ASP A 242 12.76 -0.39 -15.85
C ASP A 242 12.22 -1.06 -17.12
N ALA A 243 12.37 -2.38 -17.26
CA ALA A 243 11.69 -3.17 -18.30
C ALA A 243 10.15 -3.21 -18.14
N ALA A 244 9.65 -2.88 -16.94
CA ALA A 244 8.22 -2.75 -16.62
C ALA A 244 7.67 -1.33 -16.87
N LEU A 245 8.49 -0.30 -17.11
CA LEU A 245 8.01 1.03 -17.51
C LEU A 245 7.13 0.96 -18.78
N ASN A 246 7.40 0.00 -19.66
CA ASN A 246 6.67 -0.19 -20.92
C ASN A 246 5.83 -1.47 -20.96
N SER A 247 5.85 -2.31 -19.92
CA SER A 247 5.09 -3.56 -19.90
C SER A 247 4.18 -3.59 -18.69
N ALA A 248 2.87 -3.52 -18.94
CA ALA A 248 1.81 -3.66 -17.94
C ALA A 248 1.76 -5.10 -17.36
N LEU A 249 2.88 -5.70 -16.98
CA LEU A 249 2.96 -7.06 -16.48
C LEU A 249 2.21 -7.15 -15.15
N VAL A 250 1.28 -8.10 -15.08
CA VAL A 250 0.55 -8.41 -13.84
C VAL A 250 1.36 -9.45 -13.06
N PRO A 251 1.80 -9.15 -11.82
CA PRO A 251 2.58 -10.05 -10.99
C PRO A 251 1.71 -11.20 -10.44
N ALA A 252 1.46 -12.21 -11.28
CA ALA A 252 0.47 -13.25 -11.02
C ALA A 252 0.82 -14.12 -9.80
N ARG A 253 2.11 -14.34 -9.52
CA ARG A 253 2.59 -15.17 -8.40
C ARG A 253 2.36 -14.45 -7.07
N GLU A 254 2.73 -13.18 -7.01
CA GLU A 254 2.56 -12.29 -5.87
C GLU A 254 1.08 -12.15 -5.54
N ILE A 255 0.25 -11.89 -6.54
CA ILE A 255 -1.21 -11.81 -6.37
C ILE A 255 -1.77 -13.15 -5.84
N ALA A 256 -1.34 -14.29 -6.37
CA ALA A 256 -1.79 -15.59 -5.87
C ALA A 256 -1.38 -15.80 -4.40
N SER A 257 -0.13 -15.48 -4.05
CA SER A 257 0.37 -15.56 -2.67
C SER A 257 -0.40 -14.66 -1.70
N ILE A 258 -0.75 -13.45 -2.12
CA ILE A 258 -1.56 -12.52 -1.32
C ILE A 258 -2.96 -13.09 -1.10
N VAL A 259 -3.63 -13.56 -2.17
CA VAL A 259 -4.97 -14.15 -2.06
C VAL A 259 -4.95 -15.35 -1.11
N THR A 260 -4.00 -16.26 -1.26
CA THR A 260 -3.82 -17.41 -0.37
C THR A 260 -3.58 -16.98 1.08
N GLY A 261 -2.72 -15.98 1.30
CA GLY A 261 -2.46 -15.43 2.63
C GLY A 261 -3.71 -14.88 3.30
N VAL A 262 -4.51 -14.08 2.57
CA VAL A 262 -5.78 -13.52 3.07
C VAL A 262 -6.78 -14.63 3.40
N MET A 263 -6.86 -15.67 2.57
CA MET A 263 -7.76 -16.80 2.78
C MET A 263 -7.41 -17.64 4.02
N GLU A 264 -6.13 -17.90 4.24
CA GLU A 264 -5.66 -18.74 5.36
C GLU A 264 -5.80 -18.05 6.72
N CYS A 265 -5.70 -16.72 6.77
CA CYS A 265 -5.79 -15.93 8.01
C CYS A 265 -7.20 -15.41 8.31
N SER A 266 -8.17 -15.63 7.41
CA SER A 266 -9.57 -15.30 7.65
C SER A 266 -10.27 -16.40 8.45
N PRO A 267 -11.21 -16.07 9.37
CA PRO A 267 -11.94 -17.09 10.11
C PRO A 267 -12.59 -18.09 9.14
N GLN A 268 -12.23 -19.38 9.27
CA GLN A 268 -12.86 -20.42 8.49
C GLN A 268 -14.32 -20.56 8.90
N ARG A 269 -15.16 -20.90 7.92
CA ARG A 269 -16.57 -21.25 8.02
C ARG A 269 -16.78 -22.10 9.29
N ARG A 270 -17.42 -21.56 10.34
CA ARG A 270 -18.04 -22.46 11.33
C ARG A 270 -19.08 -23.25 10.54
N GLY A 271 -18.86 -24.55 10.42
CA GLY A 271 -19.83 -25.45 9.80
C GLY A 271 -21.19 -25.19 10.42
N ALA A 272 -22.20 -24.96 9.58
CA ALA A 272 -23.57 -25.14 9.99
C ALA A 272 -23.75 -26.66 10.11
N ASP A 273 -23.56 -27.17 11.32
CA ASP A 273 -24.22 -28.38 11.78
C ASP A 273 -25.63 -28.01 12.25
#